data_AF-A0A7S4QCG0-F1
#
_entry.id   AF-A0A7S4QCG0-F1
#
_cell.length_a   1.000
_cell.length_b   1.000
_cell.length_c   1.000
_cell.angle_alpha   90.00
_cell.angle_beta   90.00
_cell.angle_gamma   90.00
#
_symmetry.space_group_name_H-M   'P 1'
#
loop_
_entity.id
_entity.type
_entity.pdbx_description
1 polymer ?
#
loop_
_entity_poly.entity_id
_entity_poly.type
_entity_poly.pdbx_seq_one_letter_code
_entity_poly.pdbx_strand_id
1 'polypeptide(L)'
;KNMTVGPIGIATASTILDGDPQTGRKVDVVPASGPNILTRRSFENNRLNDGLDDVREELEDLNGETMANSGIHANYWSQNFIDTWNKTDELSALFQSTTLNTVFSGSLGEKLATVSKLIKTQEQRGINRDAFFVKIGGFDAHAYAKQNLENNLPGVESAV
;
A
#
# COMPACT_ATOMS: atom_id res chain seq x y z
N LYS A 1 -11.29 -5.00 -24.62
CA LYS A 1 -10.68 -5.15 -23.27
C LYS A 1 -11.14 -3.95 -22.44
N ASN A 2 -12.02 -4.14 -21.47
CA ASN A 2 -12.29 -3.07 -20.49
C ASN A 2 -10.96 -2.70 -19.82
N MET A 3 -10.64 -1.41 -19.80
CA MET A 3 -9.41 -0.92 -19.20
C MET A 3 -9.62 -0.87 -17.68
N THR A 4 -9.22 -1.91 -16.96
CA THR A 4 -9.13 -1.84 -15.50
C THR A 4 -7.79 -1.20 -15.14
N VAL A 5 -7.83 0.02 -14.60
CA VAL A 5 -6.67 0.71 -14.04
C VAL A 5 -6.64 0.45 -12.53
N GLY A 6 -5.49 0.03 -12.00
CA GLY A 6 -5.25 -0.13 -10.57
C GLY A 6 -4.50 1.09 -10.01
N PRO A 7 -5.19 2.05 -9.34
CA PRO A 7 -4.50 3.14 -8.68
C PRO A 7 -3.94 2.68 -7.33
N ILE A 8 -2.61 2.73 -7.17
CA ILE A 8 -1.91 2.23 -5.98
C ILE A 8 -0.99 3.29 -5.39
N GLY A 9 -1.15 3.59 -4.10
CA GLY A 9 -0.29 4.48 -3.33
C GLY A 9 0.67 3.68 -2.44
N ILE A 10 1.95 4.01 -2.45
CA ILE A 10 2.95 3.31 -1.62
C ILE A 10 3.24 4.11 -0.35
N ALA A 11 2.92 3.49 0.79
CA ALA A 11 3.03 4.00 2.16
C ALA A 11 2.24 5.29 2.46
N THR A 12 1.49 5.82 1.49
CA THR A 12 0.72 7.04 1.65
C THR A 12 -0.50 7.00 0.73
N ALA A 13 -1.62 7.50 1.24
CA ALA A 13 -2.81 7.72 0.43
C ALA A 13 -2.55 8.89 -0.54
N SER A 14 -3.12 8.77 -1.73
CA SER A 14 -3.08 9.83 -2.75
C SER A 14 -4.42 9.88 -3.47
N THR A 15 -4.65 10.96 -4.20
CA THR A 15 -5.78 11.08 -5.12
C THR A 15 -5.26 10.86 -6.54
N ILE A 16 -5.76 9.84 -7.21
CA ILE A 16 -5.46 9.58 -8.62
C ILE A 16 -6.74 9.88 -9.42
N LEU A 17 -6.62 10.79 -10.39
CA LEU A 17 -7.68 11.10 -11.33
C LEU A 17 -7.64 10.05 -12.45
N ASP A 18 -8.52 9.05 -12.37
CA ASP A 18 -8.63 7.95 -13.36
C ASP A 18 -9.32 8.38 -14.67
N GLY A 19 -9.63 9.68 -14.83
CA GLY A 19 -10.24 10.24 -16.04
C GLY A 19 -11.70 9.83 -16.29
N ASP A 20 -12.21 8.80 -15.62
CA ASP A 20 -13.59 8.34 -15.68
C ASP A 20 -14.33 8.62 -14.34
N PRO A 21 -15.32 9.53 -14.33
CA PRO A 21 -16.07 9.88 -13.13
C PRO A 21 -17.01 8.76 -12.65
N GLN A 22 -17.27 7.73 -13.46
CA GLN A 22 -18.14 6.61 -13.08
C GLN A 22 -17.37 5.47 -12.40
N THR A 23 -16.05 5.36 -12.61
CA THR A 23 -15.23 4.30 -12.00
C THR A 23 -14.58 4.71 -10.69
N GLY A 24 -14.48 6.02 -10.40
CA GLY A 24 -14.05 6.70 -9.16
C GLY A 24 -13.45 5.86 -8.04
N ARG A 25 -12.48 5.01 -8.35
CA ARG A 25 -11.95 4.02 -7.42
C ARG A 25 -10.97 4.72 -6.48
N LYS A 26 -11.15 4.51 -5.18
CA LYS A 26 -10.18 5.00 -4.18
C LYS A 26 -8.84 4.30 -4.41
N VAL A 27 -7.76 5.03 -4.18
CA VAL A 27 -6.39 4.51 -4.30
C VAL A 27 -6.17 3.43 -3.23
N ASP A 28 -5.71 2.26 -3.66
CA ASP A 28 -5.32 1.20 -2.74
C ASP A 28 -3.96 1.55 -2.13
N VAL A 29 -3.84 1.50 -0.81
CA VAL A 29 -2.60 1.85 -0.12
C VAL A 29 -1.86 0.60 0.28
N VAL A 30 -0.65 0.42 -0.26
CA VAL A 30 0.25 -0.68 0.09
C VAL A 30 1.41 -0.14 0.91
N PRO A 31 1.75 -0.74 2.07
CA PRO A 31 2.93 -0.36 2.84
C PRO A 31 4.23 -0.46 2.02
N ALA A 32 5.26 0.30 2.41
CA ALA A 32 6.57 0.25 1.73
C ALA A 32 7.22 -1.14 1.78
N SER A 33 6.92 -1.92 2.81
CA SER A 33 7.41 -3.29 3.02
C SER A 33 6.61 -4.38 2.30
N GLY A 34 5.52 -4.02 1.60
CA GLY A 34 4.60 -4.97 0.97
C GLY A 34 3.27 -5.10 1.73
N PRO A 35 2.38 -6.01 1.29
CA PRO A 35 1.05 -6.19 1.87
C PRO A 35 1.14 -6.65 3.34
N ASN A 36 0.30 -6.06 4.20
CA ASN A 36 0.18 -6.49 5.58
C ASN A 36 -0.77 -7.67 5.68
N ILE A 37 -0.25 -8.84 6.06
CA ILE A 37 -1.09 -9.98 6.41
C ILE A 37 -1.54 -9.86 7.86
N LEU A 38 -2.81 -10.20 8.11
CA LEU A 38 -3.31 -10.38 9.46
C LEU A 38 -2.79 -11.73 9.95
N THR A 39 -1.74 -11.70 10.79
CA THR A 39 -1.17 -12.89 11.43
C THR A 39 -1.00 -12.64 12.91
N ARG A 40 -0.72 -13.69 13.70
CA ARG A 40 -0.36 -13.56 15.13
C ARG A 40 0.72 -12.50 15.38
N ARG A 41 1.71 -12.36 14.47
CA ARG A 41 2.77 -11.32 14.53
C ARG A 41 2.23 -9.89 14.53
N SER A 42 1.08 -9.66 13.91
CA SER A 42 0.41 -8.35 13.92
C SER A 42 -0.13 -7.96 15.31
N PHE A 43 -0.19 -8.92 16.25
CA PHE A 43 -0.66 -8.74 17.62
C PHE A 43 0.43 -8.99 18.70
N GLU A 44 1.65 -9.38 18.30
CA GLU A 44 2.71 -9.90 19.19
C GLU A 44 3.25 -8.93 20.26
N ASN A 45 2.92 -7.64 20.21
CA ASN A 45 3.28 -6.69 21.27
C ASN A 45 2.40 -6.78 22.53
N ASN A 46 1.53 -7.79 22.65
CA ASN A 46 0.66 -7.97 23.81
C ASN A 46 0.93 -9.31 24.51
N ARG A 47 1.36 -9.26 25.78
CA ARG A 47 1.69 -10.43 26.64
C ARG A 47 0.49 -11.31 27.00
N LEU A 48 -0.66 -11.10 26.36
CA LEU A 48 -1.92 -11.83 26.58
C LEU A 48 -2.19 -12.90 25.51
N ASN A 49 -1.33 -13.05 24.50
CA ASN A 49 -1.57 -13.90 23.32
C ASN A 49 -0.97 -15.32 23.43
N ASP A 50 -0.96 -15.90 24.63
CA ASP A 50 -0.59 -17.31 24.83
C ASP A 50 -1.85 -18.18 24.61
N GLY A 51 -1.86 -18.97 23.52
CA GLY A 51 -2.97 -19.89 23.18
C GLY A 51 -3.88 -19.51 22.00
N LEU A 52 -3.59 -18.45 21.25
CA LEU A 52 -4.30 -18.12 19.99
C LEU A 52 -3.45 -18.60 18.80
N ASP A 53 -3.62 -19.87 18.40
CA ASP A 53 -2.76 -20.47 17.37
C ASP A 53 -3.14 -20.09 15.93
N ASP A 54 -4.35 -19.61 15.65
CA ASP A 54 -4.67 -18.93 14.38
C ASP A 54 -5.97 -18.14 14.50
N VAL A 55 -5.90 -16.82 14.75
CA VAL A 55 -7.11 -15.96 14.82
C VAL A 55 -7.90 -15.91 13.50
N ARG A 56 -7.34 -16.48 12.42
CA ARG A 56 -8.05 -16.60 11.16
C ARG A 56 -9.29 -17.47 11.31
N GLU A 57 -9.20 -18.63 11.93
CA GLU A 57 -10.32 -19.58 12.02
C GLU A 57 -11.51 -18.93 12.74
N GLU A 58 -11.28 -18.31 13.91
CA GLU A 58 -12.33 -17.61 14.64
C GLU A 58 -12.89 -16.39 13.90
N LEU A 59 -12.05 -15.65 13.15
CA LEU A 59 -12.52 -14.50 12.39
C LEU A 59 -13.28 -14.91 11.13
N GLU A 60 -12.91 -16.02 10.51
CA GLU A 60 -13.66 -16.62 9.40
C GLU A 60 -15.00 -17.16 9.88
N ASP A 61 -15.06 -17.82 11.04
CA ASP A 61 -16.30 -18.29 11.65
C ASP A 61 -17.23 -17.12 12.00
N LEU A 62 -16.72 -16.11 12.72
CA LEU A 62 -17.50 -14.92 13.13
C LEU A 62 -18.03 -14.10 11.95
N ASN A 63 -17.33 -14.10 10.81
CA ASN A 63 -17.75 -13.42 9.58
C ASN A 63 -18.45 -14.35 8.58
N GLY A 64 -18.42 -15.66 8.79
CA GLY A 64 -19.12 -16.66 7.99
C GLY A 64 -20.56 -16.87 8.48
N GLU A 65 -20.83 -16.63 9.76
CA GLU A 65 -22.16 -16.76 10.33
C GLU A 65 -23.11 -15.63 9.85
N THR A 66 -23.97 -15.96 8.87
CA THR A 66 -25.08 -15.11 8.46
C THR A 66 -26.41 -15.81 8.79
N MET A 67 -27.29 -15.14 9.54
CA MET A 67 -28.62 -15.64 9.83
C MET A 67 -29.64 -15.05 8.84
N ALA A 68 -30.82 -15.68 8.73
CA ALA A 68 -31.89 -15.19 7.86
C ALA A 68 -32.39 -13.76 8.20
N ASN A 69 -32.11 -13.27 9.41
CA ASN A 69 -32.41 -11.92 9.88
C ASN A 69 -31.19 -10.98 9.88
N SER A 70 -30.03 -11.43 9.42
CA SER A 70 -28.86 -10.55 9.26
C SER A 70 -29.17 -9.48 8.22
N GLY A 71 -28.87 -8.22 8.53
CA GLY A 71 -29.06 -7.12 7.60
C GLY A 71 -28.15 -7.25 6.37
N ILE A 72 -28.61 -6.80 5.20
CA ILE A 72 -27.85 -6.84 3.94
C ILE A 72 -26.45 -6.24 4.09
N HIS A 73 -26.31 -5.16 4.89
CA HIS A 73 -25.03 -4.52 5.15
C HIS A 73 -24.08 -5.38 6.01
N ALA A 74 -24.61 -6.13 6.98
CA ALA A 74 -23.80 -7.02 7.81
C ALA A 74 -23.23 -8.16 6.94
N ASN A 75 -24.09 -8.80 6.15
CA ASN A 75 -23.66 -9.88 5.24
C ASN A 75 -22.61 -9.38 4.24
N TYR A 76 -22.82 -8.20 3.65
CA TYR A 76 -21.85 -7.63 2.72
C TYR A 76 -20.52 -7.28 3.39
N TRP A 77 -20.54 -6.71 4.60
CA TRP A 77 -19.33 -6.38 5.33
C TRP A 77 -18.52 -7.63 5.66
N SER A 78 -19.17 -8.65 6.19
CA SER A 78 -18.52 -9.90 6.59
C SER A 78 -17.96 -10.65 5.37
N GLN A 79 -18.70 -10.76 4.28
CA GLN A 79 -18.17 -11.34 3.04
C GLN A 79 -17.00 -10.54 2.48
N ASN A 80 -17.11 -9.21 2.45
CA ASN A 80 -16.04 -8.35 1.93
C ASN A 80 -14.77 -8.44 2.80
N PHE A 81 -14.90 -8.66 4.10
CA PHE A 81 -13.78 -8.89 5.00
C PHE A 81 -13.00 -10.15 4.61
N ILE A 82 -13.70 -11.28 4.46
CA ILE A 82 -13.10 -12.57 4.05
C ILE A 82 -12.46 -12.45 2.68
N ASP A 83 -13.15 -11.84 1.71
CA ASP A 83 -12.63 -11.64 0.37
C ASP A 83 -11.36 -10.78 0.36
N THR A 84 -11.32 -9.73 1.19
CA THR A 84 -10.15 -8.84 1.31
C THR A 84 -8.99 -9.56 1.96
N TRP A 85 -9.26 -10.39 2.98
CA TRP A 85 -8.24 -11.20 3.64
C TRP A 85 -7.60 -12.16 2.65
N ASN A 86 -8.40 -12.96 1.95
CA ASN A 86 -7.93 -13.93 0.96
C ASN A 86 -7.07 -13.27 -0.13
N LYS A 87 -7.53 -12.14 -0.69
CA LYS A 87 -6.77 -11.37 -1.69
C LYS A 87 -5.45 -10.83 -1.14
N THR A 88 -5.41 -10.48 0.15
CA THR A 88 -4.19 -9.98 0.81
C THR A 88 -3.15 -11.10 0.96
N ASP A 89 -3.57 -12.31 1.30
CA ASP A 89 -2.67 -13.46 1.38
C ASP A 89 -2.16 -13.89 0.01
N GLU A 90 -3.03 -13.93 -1.00
CA GLU A 90 -2.63 -14.18 -2.38
C GLU A 90 -1.56 -13.18 -2.82
N LEU A 91 -1.77 -11.88 -2.57
CA LEU A 91 -0.80 -10.84 -2.87
C LEU A 91 0.52 -11.02 -2.09
N SER A 92 0.44 -11.40 -0.82
CA SER A 92 1.61 -11.67 0.01
C SER A 92 2.43 -12.86 -0.52
N ALA A 93 1.77 -13.95 -0.89
CA ALA A 93 2.40 -15.12 -1.49
C ALA A 93 3.09 -14.78 -2.83
N LEU A 94 2.44 -13.98 -3.67
CA LEU A 94 3.05 -13.45 -4.90
C LEU A 94 4.29 -12.60 -4.60
N PHE A 95 4.25 -11.76 -3.56
CA PHE A 95 5.38 -10.92 -3.16
C PHE A 95 6.58 -11.70 -2.61
N GLN A 96 6.32 -12.82 -1.93
CA GLN A 96 7.34 -13.70 -1.38
C GLN A 96 8.01 -14.55 -2.46
N SER A 97 7.23 -15.03 -3.43
CA SER A 97 7.75 -15.78 -4.59
C SER A 97 8.46 -14.89 -5.63
N THR A 98 8.22 -13.57 -5.59
CA THR A 98 8.82 -12.61 -6.52
C THR A 98 10.20 -12.16 -6.08
N THR A 99 11.21 -12.54 -6.85
CA THR A 99 12.59 -12.05 -6.73
C THR A 99 12.84 -10.82 -7.60
N LEU A 100 13.62 -9.87 -7.10
CA LEU A 100 14.09 -8.71 -7.86
C LEU A 100 15.58 -8.86 -8.15
N ASN A 101 16.01 -8.54 -9.36
CA ASN A 101 17.43 -8.57 -9.73
C ASN A 101 18.16 -7.32 -9.24
N THR A 102 17.44 -6.21 -9.13
CA THR A 102 17.96 -4.92 -8.67
C THR A 102 17.83 -4.81 -7.16
N VAL A 103 18.93 -4.46 -6.50
CA VAL A 103 18.93 -4.11 -5.07
C VAL A 103 18.49 -2.66 -4.92
N PHE A 104 17.44 -2.45 -4.14
CA PHE A 104 16.95 -1.11 -3.80
C PHE A 104 17.29 -0.83 -2.33
N SER A 105 18.07 0.22 -2.07
CA SER A 105 18.52 0.58 -0.72
C SER A 105 17.85 1.86 -0.20
N GLY A 106 17.66 1.94 1.11
CA GLY A 106 17.06 3.09 1.79
C GLY A 106 15.53 3.13 1.73
N SER A 107 14.94 4.12 2.41
CA SER A 107 13.49 4.23 2.58
C SER A 107 12.71 4.47 1.27
N LEU A 108 13.33 5.13 0.29
CA LEU A 108 12.79 5.20 -1.07
C LEU A 108 12.96 3.86 -1.80
N GLY A 109 14.09 3.19 -1.60
CA GLY A 109 14.39 1.90 -2.19
C GLY A 109 13.35 0.84 -1.85
N GLU A 110 12.92 0.76 -0.59
CA GLU A 110 11.85 -0.15 -0.16
C GLU A 110 10.55 0.08 -0.94
N LYS A 111 10.16 1.34 -1.12
CA LYS A 111 8.97 1.70 -1.91
C LYS A 111 9.12 1.27 -3.37
N LEU A 112 10.28 1.50 -3.96
CA LEU A 112 10.57 1.12 -5.36
C LEU A 112 10.66 -0.39 -5.53
N ALA A 113 11.17 -1.12 -4.54
CA ALA A 113 11.15 -2.58 -4.53
C ALA A 113 9.71 -3.11 -4.53
N THR A 114 8.84 -2.53 -3.70
CA THR A 114 7.41 -2.85 -3.66
C THR A 114 6.73 -2.57 -5.01
N VAL A 115 6.98 -1.40 -5.61
CA VAL A 115 6.49 -1.09 -6.98
C VAL A 115 7.00 -2.12 -7.99
N SER A 116 8.27 -2.47 -7.92
CA SER A 116 8.88 -3.44 -8.85
C SER A 116 8.24 -4.83 -8.71
N LYS A 117 7.91 -5.26 -7.48
CA LYS A 117 7.16 -6.49 -7.24
C LYS A 117 5.73 -6.42 -7.77
N LEU A 118 5.05 -5.28 -7.63
CA LEU A 118 3.70 -5.08 -8.19
C LEU A 118 3.72 -5.17 -9.72
N ILE A 119 4.70 -4.53 -10.37
CA ILE A 119 4.87 -4.61 -11.82
C ILE A 119 5.14 -6.05 -12.24
N LYS A 120 6.03 -6.77 -11.54
CA LYS A 120 6.37 -8.15 -11.89
C LYS A 120 5.23 -9.14 -11.66
N THR A 121 4.30 -8.83 -10.76
CA THR A 121 3.11 -9.65 -10.47
C THR A 121 1.85 -9.21 -11.23
N GLN A 122 1.98 -8.29 -12.20
CA GLN A 122 0.85 -7.71 -12.93
C GLN A 122 -0.03 -8.78 -13.62
N GLU A 123 0.59 -9.75 -14.29
CA GLU A 123 -0.12 -10.80 -15.04
C GLU A 123 -0.94 -11.70 -14.10
N GLN A 124 -0.34 -12.09 -12.96
CA GLN A 124 -0.99 -12.89 -11.93
C GLN A 124 -2.14 -12.14 -11.26
N ARG A 125 -2.05 -10.80 -11.14
CA ARG A 125 -3.12 -9.94 -10.62
C ARG A 125 -4.22 -9.63 -11.66
N GLY A 126 -4.03 -10.01 -12.93
CA GLY A 126 -5.01 -9.77 -14.00
C GLY A 126 -5.23 -8.29 -14.34
N ILE A 127 -4.27 -7.41 -14.04
CA ILE A 127 -4.41 -5.96 -14.24
C ILE A 127 -3.84 -5.55 -15.60
N ASN A 128 -4.57 -4.71 -16.33
CA ASN A 128 -4.12 -4.22 -17.64
C ASN A 128 -3.19 -3.01 -17.51
N ARG A 129 -3.45 -2.11 -16.54
CA ARG A 129 -2.61 -0.96 -16.24
C ARG A 129 -2.58 -0.67 -14.73
N ASP A 130 -1.40 -0.44 -14.18
CA ASP A 130 -1.25 0.09 -12.82
C ASP A 130 -0.78 1.55 -12.88
N ALA A 131 -1.30 2.38 -11.98
CA ALA A 131 -0.82 3.73 -11.74
C ALA A 131 -0.27 3.80 -10.30
N PHE A 132 1.03 4.09 -10.16
CA PHE A 132 1.69 4.10 -8.86
C PHE A 132 1.95 5.53 -8.39
N PHE A 133 1.62 5.80 -7.13
CA PHE A 133 2.02 7.02 -6.43
C PHE A 133 3.07 6.71 -5.37
N VAL A 134 4.24 7.34 -5.49
CA VAL A 134 5.35 7.21 -4.53
C VAL A 134 5.78 8.60 -4.08
N LYS A 135 5.69 8.85 -2.76
CA LYS A 135 6.19 10.10 -2.17
C LYS A 135 7.69 10.00 -1.85
N ILE A 136 8.45 10.95 -2.38
CA ILE A 136 9.88 11.16 -2.11
C ILE A 136 10.02 12.31 -1.11
N GLY A 137 10.29 11.96 0.16
CA GLY A 137 10.62 12.91 1.22
C GLY A 137 9.73 14.16 1.29
N GLY A 138 10.29 15.22 1.88
CA GLY A 138 9.87 16.59 1.68
C GLY A 138 11.11 17.39 1.32
N PHE A 139 10.99 18.31 0.37
CA PHE A 139 12.07 19.22 0.03
C PHE A 139 11.91 20.46 0.89
N ASP A 140 12.77 20.61 1.89
CA ASP A 140 12.87 21.87 2.62
C ASP A 140 13.86 22.79 1.90
N ALA A 141 13.33 23.70 1.08
CA ALA A 141 14.12 24.73 0.43
C ALA A 141 14.38 25.95 1.33
N HIS A 142 13.82 26.00 2.54
CA HIS A 142 14.02 27.12 3.47
C HIS A 142 15.28 26.93 4.31
N ALA A 143 15.61 25.68 4.66
CA ALA A 143 16.86 25.37 5.33
C ALA A 143 18.05 25.80 4.47
N TYR A 144 18.93 26.64 5.05
CA TYR A 144 20.16 27.12 4.40
C TYR A 144 19.94 27.96 3.14
N ALA A 145 18.74 28.45 2.86
CA ALA A 145 18.48 29.31 1.70
C ALA A 145 19.43 30.53 1.66
N LYS A 146 19.61 31.18 2.82
CA LYS A 146 20.54 32.31 2.99
C LYS A 146 21.99 31.90 2.72
N GLN A 147 22.46 30.83 3.36
CA GLN A 147 23.85 30.36 3.24
C GLN A 147 24.17 29.86 1.82
N ASN A 148 23.20 29.23 1.16
CA ASN A 148 23.31 28.82 -0.23
C ASN A 148 23.26 30.01 -1.19
N LEU A 149 22.48 31.06 -0.89
CA LEU A 149 22.52 32.31 -1.67
C LEU A 149 23.89 32.98 -1.53
N GLU A 150 24.42 33.12 -0.32
CA GLU A 150 25.75 33.71 -0.07
C GLU A 150 26.86 32.92 -0.79
N ASN A 151 26.81 31.59 -0.77
CA ASN A 151 27.81 30.74 -1.43
C ASN A 151 27.71 30.75 -2.96
N ASN A 152 26.49 30.74 -3.51
CA ASN A 152 26.28 30.61 -4.96
C ASN A 152 26.18 31.96 -5.68
N LEU A 153 25.83 33.02 -4.95
CA LEU A 153 25.62 34.38 -5.47
C LEU A 153 26.35 35.43 -4.61
N PRO A 154 27.68 35.33 -4.43
CA PRO A 154 28.44 36.22 -3.55
C PRO A 154 28.39 37.71 -3.96
N GLY A 155 28.01 38.00 -5.20
CA GLY A 155 27.92 39.37 -5.74
C GLY A 155 26.60 40.10 -5.50
N VAL A 156 25.55 39.42 -5.04
CA VAL A 156 24.23 40.06 -4.84
C VAL A 156 24.23 40.99 -3.62
N GLU A 157 25.02 40.67 -2.59
CA GLU A 157 25.26 41.54 -1.42
C GLU A 157 26.08 42.79 -1.77
N SER A 158 26.84 42.77 -2.87
CA SER A 158 27.68 43.90 -3.33
C SER A 158 26.98 44.85 -4.30
N ALA A 159 25.73 44.58 -4.66
CA ALA A 159 24.94 45.35 -5.62
C ALA A 159 24.03 46.42 -4.97
N VAL A 160 24.25 46.73 -3.68
CA VAL A 160 23.58 47.82 -2.95
C VAL A 160 24.60 48.84 -2.47
#